data_AF-A0A366IA49-F1
#
_entry.id   AF-A0A366IA49-F1
#
_cell.length_a   1.000
_cell.length_b   1.000
_cell.length_c   1.000
_cell.angle_alpha   90.00
_cell.angle_beta   90.00
_cell.angle_gamma   90.00
#
_symmetry.space_group_name_H-M   'P 1'
#
loop_
_entity.id
_entity.type
_entity.pdbx_description
1 polymer ?
#
loop_
_entity_poly.entity_id
_entity_poly.type
_entity_poly.pdbx_seq_one_letter_code
_entity_poly.pdbx_strand_id
1 'polypeptide(L)'
;MSTYIFETDEERFARCHQDARGYHRRAVLFAEQQQSPSLVFNVAAIAVENYLIALCARQGNMPFNHNYAGLLAAVTEQMPLPAALCDGIRHLDGIFGICSVDNYHHGTPGIADKEAILTICNALSALLATEE
;
A
#
# COMPACT_ATOMS: atom_id res chain seq x y z
N MET A 1 13.19 20.59 -24.88
CA MET A 1 13.80 19.27 -25.08
C MET A 1 13.43 18.44 -23.87
N SER A 2 12.63 17.39 -24.05
CA SER A 2 12.22 16.50 -22.96
C SER A 2 13.36 15.53 -22.70
N THR A 3 14.17 15.82 -21.69
CA THR A 3 15.23 14.92 -21.24
C THR A 3 14.64 14.14 -20.08
N TYR A 4 14.62 12.81 -20.20
CA TYR A 4 14.06 11.75 -19.32
C TYR A 4 12.72 11.13 -19.78
N ILE A 5 12.84 9.91 -20.32
CA ILE A 5 11.75 8.96 -20.62
C ILE A 5 11.28 8.25 -19.33
N PHE A 6 12.05 8.36 -18.24
CA PHE A 6 11.85 7.63 -17.00
C PHE A 6 11.68 8.59 -15.83
N GLU A 7 10.68 8.31 -14.99
CA GLU A 7 10.45 8.94 -13.69
C GLU A 7 11.60 8.62 -12.73
N THR A 8 12.13 9.63 -12.04
CA THR A 8 13.13 9.48 -10.97
C THR A 8 12.51 8.91 -9.69
N ASP A 9 13.32 8.37 -8.79
CA ASP A 9 12.85 7.87 -7.49
C ASP A 9 12.18 8.97 -6.64
N GLU A 10 12.67 10.20 -6.73
CA GLU A 10 12.08 11.36 -6.04
C GLU A 10 10.71 11.72 -6.60
N GLU A 11 10.58 11.79 -7.93
CA GLU A 11 9.28 12.03 -8.60
C GLU A 11 8.29 10.90 -8.28
N ARG A 12 8.74 9.65 -8.29
CA ARG A 12 7.93 8.49 -7.93
C ARG A 12 7.47 8.54 -6.49
N PHE A 13 8.37 8.85 -5.56
CA PHE A 13 8.06 9.02 -4.15
C PHE A 13 6.95 10.07 -3.99
N ALA A 14 7.15 11.27 -4.56
CA ALA A 14 6.20 12.36 -4.44
C ALA A 14 4.82 11.99 -4.98
N ARG A 15 4.77 11.41 -6.18
CA ARG A 15 3.51 10.99 -6.82
C ARG A 15 2.81 9.90 -6.02
N CYS A 16 3.49 8.79 -5.71
CA CYS A 16 2.88 7.68 -4.97
C CYS A 16 2.50 8.09 -3.55
N HIS A 17 3.27 8.93 -2.87
CA HIS A 17 2.89 9.45 -1.56
C HIS A 17 1.62 10.32 -1.63
N GLN A 18 1.51 11.19 -2.63
CA GLN A 18 0.32 11.99 -2.86
C GLN A 18 -0.91 11.12 -3.18
N ASP A 19 -0.76 10.15 -4.09
CA ASP A 19 -1.82 9.22 -4.47
C ASP A 19 -2.28 8.37 -3.28
N ALA A 20 -1.35 7.83 -2.50
CA ALA A 20 -1.64 7.07 -1.29
C ALA A 20 -2.50 7.86 -0.31
N ARG A 21 -2.16 9.13 -0.05
CA ARG A 21 -2.96 10.02 0.81
C ARG A 21 -4.36 10.27 0.24
N GLY A 22 -4.48 10.43 -1.08
CA GLY A 22 -5.76 10.60 -1.76
C GLY A 22 -6.68 9.39 -1.59
N TYR A 23 -6.17 8.19 -1.90
CA TYR A 23 -6.91 6.94 -1.75
C TYR A 23 -7.22 6.61 -0.29
N HIS A 24 -6.27 6.82 0.62
CA HIS A 24 -6.48 6.63 2.06
C HIS A 24 -7.63 7.52 2.56
N ARG A 25 -7.60 8.83 2.25
CA ARG A 25 -8.69 9.74 2.61
C ARG A 25 -10.04 9.28 2.04
N ARG A 26 -10.05 8.79 0.80
CA ARG A 26 -11.27 8.28 0.15
C ARG A 26 -11.81 7.02 0.85
N ALA A 27 -10.93 6.10 1.24
CA ALA A 27 -11.31 4.89 1.98
C ALA A 27 -11.94 5.25 3.34
N VAL A 28 -11.36 6.20 4.08
CA VAL A 28 -11.93 6.70 5.35
C VAL A 28 -13.33 7.28 5.13
N LEU A 29 -13.51 8.15 4.13
CA LEU A 29 -14.82 8.72 3.80
C LEU A 29 -15.85 7.65 3.45
N PHE A 30 -15.46 6.61 2.70
CA PHE A 30 -16.37 5.50 2.40
C PHE A 30 -16.73 4.67 3.63
N ALA A 31 -15.81 4.50 4.58
CA ALA A 31 -16.10 3.85 5.84
C ALA A 31 -17.10 4.66 6.68
N GLU A 32 -16.93 5.99 6.77
CA GLU A 32 -17.85 6.90 7.45
C GLU A 32 -19.25 6.91 6.82
N GLN A 33 -19.32 6.80 5.48
CA GLN A 33 -20.56 6.70 4.71
C GLN A 33 -21.18 5.29 4.74
N GLN A 34 -20.64 4.37 5.54
CA GLN A 34 -21.12 2.99 5.69
C GLN A 34 -21.23 2.24 4.34
N GLN A 35 -20.30 2.53 3.42
CA GLN A 35 -20.19 1.78 2.17
C GLN A 35 -19.77 0.32 2.44
N SER A 36 -19.93 -0.53 1.43
CA SER A 36 -19.63 -1.95 1.58
C SER A 36 -18.17 -2.18 2.03
N PRO A 37 -17.90 -3.17 2.92
CA PRO A 37 -16.54 -3.47 3.38
C PRO A 37 -15.56 -3.70 2.22
N SER A 38 -16.02 -4.37 1.16
CA SER A 38 -15.21 -4.63 -0.04
C SER A 38 -14.83 -3.36 -0.80
N LEU A 39 -15.71 -2.35 -0.90
CA LEU A 39 -15.36 -1.09 -1.54
C LEU A 39 -14.31 -0.32 -0.74
N VAL A 40 -14.52 -0.21 0.57
CA VAL A 40 -13.57 0.46 1.47
C VAL A 40 -12.22 -0.25 1.43
N PHE A 41 -12.21 -1.58 1.49
CA PHE A 41 -11.01 -2.40 1.42
C PHE A 41 -10.25 -2.16 0.12
N ASN A 42 -10.92 -2.27 -1.03
CA ASN A 42 -10.26 -2.13 -2.33
C ASN A 42 -9.62 -0.74 -2.52
N VAL A 43 -10.27 0.32 -2.03
CA VAL A 43 -9.72 1.67 -2.12
C VAL A 43 -8.54 1.85 -1.15
N ALA A 44 -8.63 1.29 0.05
CA ALA A 44 -7.52 1.27 1.01
C ALA A 44 -6.33 0.43 0.50
N ALA A 45 -6.59 -0.66 -0.22
CA ALA A 45 -5.58 -1.54 -0.81
C ALA A 45 -4.68 -0.80 -1.81
N ILE A 46 -5.27 0.06 -2.64
CA ILE A 46 -4.51 0.96 -3.55
C ILE A 46 -3.68 1.97 -2.75
N ALA A 47 -4.20 2.47 -1.63
CA ALA A 47 -3.45 3.37 -0.75
C ALA A 47 -2.24 2.69 -0.12
N VAL A 48 -2.41 1.47 0.41
CA VAL A 48 -1.31 0.66 0.98
C VAL A 48 -0.24 0.39 -0.07
N GLU A 49 -0.63 -0.02 -1.28
CA GLU A 49 0.32 -0.26 -2.37
C GLU A 49 1.13 1.00 -2.69
N ASN A 50 0.46 2.15 -2.85
CA ASN A 50 1.15 3.41 -3.13
C ASN A 50 2.07 3.87 -1.98
N TYR A 51 1.67 3.67 -0.72
CA TYR A 51 2.54 3.95 0.42
C TYR A 51 3.82 3.09 0.37
N LEU A 52 3.69 1.80 0.09
CA LEU A 52 4.84 0.92 0.01
C LEU A 52 5.73 1.23 -1.20
N ILE A 53 5.15 1.53 -2.37
CA ILE A 53 5.92 1.99 -3.55
C ILE A 53 6.67 3.27 -3.24
N ALA A 54 6.05 4.23 -2.53
CA ALA A 54 6.73 5.45 -2.12
C ALA A 54 7.93 5.12 -1.21
N LEU A 55 7.75 4.26 -0.21
CA LEU A 55 8.85 3.82 0.68
C LEU A 55 9.98 3.13 -0.10
N CYS A 56 9.66 2.23 -1.04
CA CYS A 56 10.64 1.58 -1.91
C CYS A 56 11.41 2.60 -2.78
N ALA A 57 10.71 3.57 -3.37
CA ALA A 57 11.30 4.61 -4.22
C ALA A 57 12.28 5.47 -3.41
N ARG A 58 11.87 5.90 -2.20
CA ARG A 58 12.73 6.68 -1.29
C ARG A 58 14.03 5.97 -0.92
N GLN A 59 14.01 4.64 -0.90
CA GLN A 59 15.13 3.77 -0.58
C GLN A 59 15.94 3.34 -1.83
N GLY A 60 15.50 3.72 -3.04
CA GLY A 60 16.10 3.27 -4.30
C GLY A 60 16.00 1.74 -4.50
N ASN A 61 15.06 1.06 -3.84
CA ASN A 61 14.92 -0.39 -3.85
C ASN A 61 13.51 -0.79 -4.31
N MET A 62 13.26 -0.73 -5.62
CA MET A 62 11.98 -1.11 -6.20
C MET A 62 11.98 -2.59 -6.60
N PRO A 63 11.05 -3.42 -6.10
CA PRO A 63 10.92 -4.80 -6.56
C PRO A 63 10.29 -4.88 -7.95
N PHE A 64 10.53 -5.99 -8.67
CA PHE A 64 9.91 -6.24 -9.99
C PHE A 64 8.40 -6.56 -9.92
N ASN A 65 7.92 -7.03 -8.75
CA ASN A 65 6.52 -7.33 -8.49
C ASN A 65 6.00 -6.44 -7.38
N HIS A 66 4.78 -5.93 -7.53
CA HIS A 66 4.13 -5.04 -6.57
C HIS A 66 3.07 -5.75 -5.71
N ASN A 67 3.19 -7.07 -5.52
CA ASN A 67 2.45 -7.72 -4.44
C ASN A 67 2.92 -7.20 -3.07
N TYR A 68 2.09 -7.35 -2.05
CA TYR A 68 2.36 -6.74 -0.75
C TYR A 68 3.59 -7.32 -0.08
N ALA A 69 3.81 -8.63 -0.18
CA ALA A 69 4.99 -9.30 0.35
C ALA A 69 6.29 -8.81 -0.30
N GLY A 70 6.31 -8.61 -1.62
CA GLY A 70 7.49 -8.13 -2.35
C GLY A 70 7.84 -6.69 -2.01
N LEU A 71 6.84 -5.81 -2.00
CA LEU A 71 7.02 -4.42 -1.58
C LEU A 71 7.47 -4.33 -0.13
N LEU A 72 6.83 -5.07 0.78
CA LEU A 72 7.20 -5.08 2.19
C LEU A 72 8.61 -5.61 2.42
N ALA A 73 9.04 -6.65 1.69
CA ALA A 73 10.39 -7.17 1.78
C ALA A 73 11.42 -6.09 1.43
N ALA A 74 11.24 -5.40 0.30
CA ALA A 74 12.13 -4.32 -0.12
C ALA A 74 12.21 -3.17 0.91
N VAL A 75 11.07 -2.78 1.49
CA VAL A 75 11.02 -1.75 2.56
C VAL A 75 11.75 -2.20 3.82
N THR A 76 11.52 -3.44 4.26
CA THR A 76 12.03 -3.95 5.55
C THR A 76 13.51 -4.29 5.54
N GLU A 77 14.13 -4.46 4.35
CA GLU A 77 15.58 -4.59 4.20
C GLU A 77 16.34 -3.34 4.69
N GLN A 78 15.77 -2.15 4.47
CA GLN A 78 16.42 -0.89 4.84
C GLN A 78 15.78 -0.21 6.05
N MET A 79 14.49 -0.47 6.30
CA MET A 79 13.71 0.15 7.37
C MET A 79 12.90 -0.91 8.14
N PRO A 80 13.42 -1.41 9.27
CA PRO A 80 12.69 -2.35 10.11
C PRO A 80 11.34 -1.77 10.57
N LEU A 81 10.27 -2.54 10.37
CA LEU A 81 8.90 -2.17 10.75
C LEU A 81 8.38 -3.05 11.90
N PRO A 82 7.40 -2.57 12.68
CA PRO A 82 6.76 -3.38 13.71
C PRO A 82 6.21 -4.70 13.14
N ALA A 83 6.47 -5.83 13.81
CA ALA A 83 6.08 -7.15 13.32
C ALA A 83 4.58 -7.26 13.00
N ALA A 84 3.72 -6.68 13.85
CA ALA A 84 2.28 -6.67 13.64
C ALA A 84 1.87 -5.94 12.33
N LEU A 85 2.56 -4.87 11.95
CA LEU A 85 2.31 -4.17 10.70
C LEU A 85 2.74 -5.04 9.51
N CYS A 86 3.92 -5.65 9.60
CA CYS A 86 4.43 -6.56 8.57
C CYS A 86 3.47 -7.74 8.33
N ASP A 87 3.00 -8.37 9.41
CA ASP A 87 2.10 -9.53 9.32
C ASP A 87 0.74 -9.12 8.77
N GLY A 88 0.21 -7.96 9.16
CA GLY A 88 -1.01 -7.39 8.60
C GLY A 88 -0.90 -7.14 7.09
N ILE A 89 0.22 -6.57 6.63
CA ILE A 89 0.46 -6.31 5.20
C ILE A 89 0.56 -7.62 4.41
N ARG A 90 1.30 -8.63 4.93
CA ARG A 90 1.40 -9.95 4.27
C ARG A 90 0.05 -10.65 4.17
N HIS A 91 -0.81 -10.47 5.17
CA HIS A 91 -2.15 -11.07 5.16
C HIS A 91 -3.01 -10.58 3.98
N LEU A 92 -2.78 -9.35 3.49
CA LEU A 92 -3.53 -8.79 2.36
C LEU A 92 -3.35 -9.61 1.06
N ASP A 93 -2.16 -10.17 0.82
CA ASP A 93 -1.91 -11.08 -0.33
C ASP A 93 -2.74 -12.37 -0.25
N GLY A 94 -3.17 -12.77 0.96
CA GLY A 94 -4.06 -13.92 1.16
C GLY A 94 -5.53 -13.62 0.87
N ILE A 95 -5.91 -12.34 0.78
CA ILE A 95 -7.26 -11.91 0.37
C ILE A 95 -7.31 -11.83 -1.16
N PHE A 96 -6.25 -11.30 -1.79
CA PHE A 96 -6.11 -11.16 -3.23
C PHE A 96 -4.77 -11.70 -3.74
N GLY A 97 -4.84 -12.76 -4.54
CA GLY A 97 -3.69 -13.30 -5.28
C GLY A 97 -3.57 -12.74 -6.69
N ILE A 98 -4.08 -11.54 -6.96
CA ILE A 98 -4.21 -10.98 -8.32
C ILE A 98 -2.87 -10.71 -9.02
N CYS A 99 -1.79 -10.54 -8.26
CA CYS A 99 -0.43 -10.36 -8.76
C CYS A 99 0.29 -11.69 -9.07
N SER A 100 -0.38 -12.84 -8.87
CA SER A 100 0.16 -14.17 -9.16
C SER A 100 -0.53 -14.78 -10.39
N VAL A 101 0.28 -15.27 -11.34
CA VAL A 101 -0.23 -16.03 -12.50
C VAL A 101 -0.75 -17.39 -12.04
N ASP A 102 -0.01 -18.08 -11.17
CA ASP A 102 -0.31 -19.45 -10.76
C ASP A 102 -1.38 -19.52 -9.65
N ASN A 103 -1.48 -18.49 -8.81
CA ASN A 103 -2.35 -18.46 -7.63
C ASN A 103 -3.38 -17.31 -7.69
N TYR A 104 -3.86 -16.97 -8.89
CA TYR A 104 -4.88 -15.94 -9.09
C TYR A 104 -6.15 -16.27 -8.31
N HIS A 105 -6.53 -15.39 -7.40
CA HIS A 105 -7.80 -15.45 -6.69
C HIS A 105 -8.24 -14.05 -6.23
N HIS A 106 -9.54 -13.89 -6.05
CA HIS A 106 -10.13 -12.66 -5.55
C HIS A 106 -11.14 -13.01 -4.45
N GLY A 107 -10.77 -12.78 -3.18
CA GLY A 107 -11.66 -12.94 -2.04
C GLY A 107 -12.80 -11.91 -2.01
N THR A 108 -13.66 -11.99 -1.00
CA THR A 108 -14.65 -10.94 -0.70
C THR A 108 -14.32 -10.36 0.67
N PRO A 109 -13.72 -9.16 0.75
CA PRO A 109 -13.33 -8.56 2.01
C PRO A 109 -14.54 -8.32 2.93
N GLY A 110 -14.43 -8.78 4.18
CA GLY A 110 -15.40 -8.59 5.24
C GLY A 110 -15.13 -7.34 6.09
N ILE A 111 -15.90 -7.21 7.17
CA ILE A 111 -15.79 -6.06 8.10
C ILE A 111 -14.41 -6.02 8.78
N ALA A 112 -13.90 -7.19 9.19
CA ALA A 112 -12.57 -7.28 9.82
C ALA A 112 -11.46 -6.86 8.86
N ASP A 113 -11.53 -7.28 7.59
CA ASP A 113 -10.54 -6.91 6.57
C ASP A 113 -10.54 -5.40 6.32
N LYS A 114 -11.74 -4.80 6.22
CA LYS A 114 -11.93 -3.35 6.13
C LYS A 114 -11.26 -2.61 7.28
N GLU A 115 -11.43 -3.07 8.52
CA GLU A 115 -10.86 -2.43 9.71
C GLU A 115 -9.35 -2.61 9.78
N ALA A 116 -8.87 -3.81 9.45
CA ALA A 116 -7.44 -4.13 9.40
C ALA A 116 -6.71 -3.24 8.38
N ILE A 117 -7.23 -3.12 7.16
CA ILE A 117 -6.54 -2.36 6.11
C ILE A 117 -6.54 -0.84 6.38
N LEU A 118 -7.60 -0.30 6.98
CA LEU A 118 -7.59 1.11 7.43
C LEU A 118 -6.56 1.34 8.54
N THR A 119 -6.38 0.36 9.44
CA THR A 119 -5.33 0.42 10.47
C THR A 119 -3.94 0.41 9.85
N ILE A 120 -3.72 -0.40 8.81
CA ILE A 120 -2.46 -0.42 8.04
C ILE A 120 -2.22 0.92 7.35
N CYS A 121 -3.23 1.51 6.69
CA CYS A 121 -3.12 2.84 6.08
C CYS A 121 -2.71 3.91 7.09
N ASN A 122 -3.30 3.91 8.28
CA ASN A 122 -2.95 4.84 9.35
C ASN A 122 -1.48 4.68 9.80
N ALA A 123 -1.03 3.43 9.98
CA ALA A 123 0.34 3.15 10.37
C ALA A 123 1.36 3.60 9.31
N LEU A 124 1.10 3.29 8.02
CA LEU A 124 1.97 3.70 6.91
C LEU A 124 1.99 5.22 6.72
N SER A 125 0.83 5.87 6.86
CA SER A 125 0.74 7.34 6.80
C SER A 125 1.51 8.00 7.92
N ALA A 126 1.50 7.43 9.13
CA ALA A 126 2.24 7.97 10.26
C ALA A 126 3.76 7.87 10.05
N LEU A 127 4.24 6.74 9.53
CA LEU A 127 5.67 6.54 9.21
C LEU A 127 6.20 7.57 8.22
N LEU A 128 5.41 7.90 7.20
CA LEU A 128 5.79 8.89 6.19
C LEU A 128 5.65 10.34 6.68
N ALA A 129 4.85 10.60 7.71
CA ALA A 129 4.69 11.93 8.31
C ALA A 129 5.78 12.26 9.35
N THR A 130 6.41 11.26 9.97
CA THR A 130 7.47 11.47 10.97
C THR A 130 8.83 11.84 10.38
N GLU A 131 8.95 11.88 9.05
CA GLU A 131 10.21 12.02 8.34
C GLU A 131 10.21 13.18 7.31
N GLU A 132 9.19 14.05 7.36
CA GLU A 132 9.15 15.39 6.72
C GLU A 132 9.63 16.48 7.71
#